data_AF-A0A6L7XH66-F1
#
_entry.id   AF-A0A6L7XH66-F1
#
_cell.length_a   1.000
_cell.length_b   1.000
_cell.length_c   1.000
_cell.angle_alpha   90.00
_cell.angle_beta   90.00
_cell.angle_gamma   90.00
#
_symmetry.space_group_name_H-M   'P 1'
#
loop_
_entity.id
_entity.type
_entity.pdbx_description
1 polymer ?
#
loop_
_entity_poly.entity_id
_entity_poly.type
_entity_poly.pdbx_seq_one_letter_code
_entity_poly.pdbx_strand_id
1 'polypeptide(L)'
;MIDGSTLDTVARPAKAAGVLLLGLVIVHGAAAANGPDGAPRSSADAKLASELTAWPADFSRPEAHEGHAGGAGTSFHAPTRNAFSHPAQNLAPSQRTRFRVGDAIFRKLWVTAPASTAASDGLGPLFNARSCQRCHRKDGRGRPPLNEDDRGGTLLLALTHPDGADPVYGRQLQTNAVPGIPAEGEISITHRMIRVAGQRDLELRSPQYGALNLSWGPLDPQTGLSPRVAPPMIGLGLLEAIPEADILAHADPDDADDDGISGRPSWVAAEAGGALVLGRFGWKAAVPTVRMQAAKAFFEDIGIGSGLFPGSVGACTEVQAECRNAPGGDHNDDGIEIPARLFDQVVFYSRNLAVPARRDPDDPDILDGKRIFFDSGCADCHVPKFVTRRTADRPEHSFQLIWPYTDLLLHDMGEELADTGADPLRREWRTPPLWG
;
A
#
# COMPACT_ATOMS: atom_id res chain seq x y z
N MET A 1 -2.43 -17.20 44.32
CA MET A 1 -2.66 -18.66 44.21
C MET A 1 -4.13 -18.88 43.92
N ILE A 2 -4.47 -18.96 42.63
CA ILE A 2 -5.71 -19.49 42.03
C ILE A 2 -5.22 -19.95 40.65
N ASP A 3 -4.64 -21.15 40.58
CA ASP A 3 -5.28 -22.40 40.16
C ASP A 3 -5.80 -22.35 38.73
N GLY A 4 -5.14 -23.13 37.88
CA GLY A 4 -5.45 -23.31 36.48
C GLY A 4 -5.98 -24.71 36.25
N SER A 5 -7.11 -24.80 35.57
CA SER A 5 -7.52 -25.98 34.83
C SER A 5 -8.67 -25.63 33.90
N THR A 6 -8.68 -26.29 32.74
CA THR A 6 -9.79 -26.44 31.77
C THR A 6 -10.17 -25.23 30.92
N LEU A 7 -9.43 -25.05 29.81
CA LEU A 7 -10.04 -24.60 28.56
C LEU A 7 -10.25 -25.86 27.71
N ASP A 8 -11.52 -26.25 27.56
CA ASP A 8 -11.95 -27.34 26.71
C ASP A 8 -11.63 -27.03 25.25
N THR A 9 -10.95 -27.97 24.60
CA THR A 9 -10.80 -28.04 23.14
C THR A 9 -12.16 -28.15 22.48
N VAL A 10 -12.66 -27.06 21.90
CA VAL A 10 -13.81 -27.08 20.99
C VAL A 10 -13.32 -27.56 19.62
N ALA A 11 -13.51 -28.84 19.35
CA ALA A 11 -13.35 -29.40 18.01
C ALA A 11 -14.45 -28.85 17.09
N ARG A 12 -14.07 -28.18 15.99
CA ARG A 12 -15.00 -27.79 14.90
C ARG A 12 -15.61 -29.06 14.27
N PRO A 13 -16.93 -29.15 14.07
CA PRO A 13 -17.55 -30.34 13.50
C PRO A 13 -17.29 -30.48 11.99
N ALA A 14 -17.10 -31.73 11.57
CA ALA A 14 -16.93 -32.13 10.18
C ALA A 14 -18.19 -31.88 9.33
N LYS A 15 -17.94 -31.55 8.06
CA LYS A 15 -18.92 -31.25 7.01
C LYS A 15 -20.01 -32.33 6.88
N ALA A 16 -21.27 -31.94 6.99
CA ALA A 16 -22.41 -32.75 6.57
C ALA A 16 -22.77 -32.45 5.11
N ALA A 17 -22.91 -33.50 4.31
CA ALA A 17 -23.36 -33.46 2.92
C ALA A 17 -24.86 -33.12 2.86
N GLY A 18 -25.23 -32.14 2.04
CA GLY A 18 -26.62 -31.71 1.84
C GLY A 18 -26.92 -31.31 0.39
N VAL A 19 -27.57 -32.24 -0.31
CA VAL A 19 -28.51 -32.11 -1.45
C VAL A 19 -28.28 -31.04 -2.53
N LEU A 20 -28.00 -31.55 -3.73
CA LEU A 20 -27.90 -30.89 -5.02
C LEU A 20 -29.27 -30.32 -5.47
N LEU A 21 -29.39 -29.00 -5.59
CA LEU A 21 -30.46 -28.33 -6.35
C LEU A 21 -29.82 -27.71 -7.60
N LEU A 22 -30.06 -28.33 -8.77
CA LEU A 22 -29.62 -27.83 -10.07
C LEU A 22 -30.35 -26.52 -10.40
N GLY A 23 -29.74 -25.38 -10.07
CA GLY A 23 -30.04 -24.09 -10.67
C GLY A 23 -29.17 -23.91 -11.92
N LEU A 24 -29.80 -23.93 -13.10
CA LEU A 24 -29.16 -23.72 -14.38
C LEU A 24 -28.67 -22.26 -14.49
N VAL A 25 -27.43 -21.98 -14.08
CA VAL A 25 -26.78 -20.69 -14.35
C VAL A 25 -26.25 -20.73 -15.79
N ILE A 26 -26.87 -19.92 -16.65
CA ILE A 26 -26.39 -19.69 -18.01
C ILE A 26 -25.09 -18.87 -17.91
N VAL A 27 -23.96 -19.57 -17.93
CA VAL A 27 -22.64 -18.96 -18.11
C VAL A 27 -22.57 -18.46 -19.54
N HIS A 28 -22.80 -17.17 -19.75
CA HIS A 28 -22.36 -16.51 -20.97
C HIS A 28 -20.83 -16.50 -20.95
N GLY A 29 -20.23 -17.34 -21.80
CA GLY A 29 -18.79 -17.37 -22.02
C GLY A 29 -18.31 -16.03 -22.57
N ALA A 30 -17.86 -15.16 -21.67
CA ALA A 30 -16.94 -14.10 -22.05
C ALA A 30 -15.59 -14.77 -22.30
N ALA A 31 -15.11 -14.69 -23.54
CA ALA A 31 -13.73 -15.04 -23.86
C ALA A 31 -12.81 -14.27 -22.91
N ALA A 32 -11.99 -15.00 -22.15
CA ALA A 32 -10.99 -14.44 -21.25
C ALA A 32 -9.96 -13.66 -22.08
N ALA A 33 -10.19 -12.37 -22.27
CA ALA A 33 -9.12 -11.44 -22.55
C ALA A 33 -8.19 -11.49 -21.34
N ASN A 34 -6.91 -11.81 -21.56
CA ASN A 34 -5.92 -11.83 -20.49
C ASN A 34 -5.95 -10.48 -19.76
N GLY A 35 -6.46 -10.47 -18.53
CA GLY A 35 -6.34 -9.32 -17.65
C GLY A 35 -4.85 -9.01 -17.36
N PRO A 36 -4.57 -7.93 -16.61
CA PRO A 36 -3.20 -7.52 -16.27
C PRO A 36 -2.37 -8.60 -15.53
N ASP A 37 -3.01 -9.68 -15.07
CA ASP A 37 -2.39 -10.77 -14.32
C ASP A 37 -1.85 -11.93 -15.18
N GLY A 38 -1.95 -11.82 -16.51
CA GLY A 38 -1.38 -12.82 -17.43
C GLY A 38 -2.17 -14.12 -17.46
N ALA A 39 -1.56 -15.18 -18.00
CA ALA A 39 -2.23 -16.48 -18.13
C ALA A 39 -2.42 -17.14 -16.75
N PRO A 40 -3.54 -17.87 -16.54
CA PRO A 40 -3.76 -18.68 -15.33
C PRO A 40 -2.60 -19.66 -15.09
N ARG A 41 -2.39 -20.04 -13.82
CA ARG A 41 -1.41 -21.08 -13.47
C ARG A 41 -1.73 -22.38 -14.21
N SER A 42 -0.68 -23.12 -14.58
CA SER A 42 -0.83 -24.52 -15.00
C SER A 42 -1.43 -25.35 -13.85
N SER A 43 -2.08 -26.48 -14.14
CA SER A 43 -2.64 -27.35 -13.10
C SER A 43 -1.56 -27.87 -12.13
N ALA A 44 -0.36 -28.14 -12.62
CA ALA A 44 0.78 -28.52 -11.80
C ALA A 44 1.23 -27.38 -10.86
N ASP A 45 1.35 -26.16 -11.39
CA ASP A 45 1.72 -24.99 -10.59
C ASP A 45 0.63 -24.64 -9.56
N ALA A 46 -0.66 -24.79 -9.91
CA ALA A 46 -1.77 -24.56 -8.99
C ALA A 46 -1.78 -25.58 -7.83
N LYS A 47 -1.55 -26.86 -8.15
CA LYS A 47 -1.41 -27.91 -7.12
C LYS A 47 -0.24 -27.61 -6.18
N LEU A 48 0.93 -27.33 -6.72
CA LEU A 48 2.11 -27.01 -5.92
C LEU A 48 1.91 -25.75 -5.07
N ALA A 49 1.28 -24.71 -5.62
CA ALA A 49 0.96 -23.50 -4.87
C ALA A 49 0.05 -23.82 -3.68
N SER A 50 -1.03 -24.57 -3.89
CA SER A 50 -1.95 -24.99 -2.83
C SER A 50 -1.26 -25.84 -1.74
N GLU A 51 -0.34 -26.72 -2.10
CA GLU A 51 0.44 -27.51 -1.13
C GLU A 51 1.38 -26.62 -0.32
N LEU A 52 2.05 -25.65 -0.95
CA LEU A 52 2.98 -24.73 -0.29
C LEU A 52 2.27 -23.71 0.60
N THR A 53 1.06 -23.28 0.25
CA THR A 53 0.27 -22.28 0.98
C THR A 53 -0.72 -22.87 1.98
N ALA A 54 -0.78 -24.20 2.14
CA ALA A 54 -1.62 -24.85 3.14
C ALA A 54 -1.27 -24.39 4.57
N TRP A 55 -2.28 -24.29 5.45
CA TRP A 55 -2.09 -23.90 6.85
C TRP A 55 -1.11 -24.84 7.57
N PRO A 56 -0.26 -24.34 8.49
CA PRO A 56 0.64 -25.18 9.27
C PRO A 56 -0.14 -26.12 10.17
N ALA A 57 0.25 -27.40 10.15
CA ALA A 57 -0.26 -28.41 11.08
C ALA A 57 0.60 -28.56 12.34
N ASP A 58 1.78 -27.95 12.35
CA ASP A 58 2.80 -28.08 13.39
C ASP A 58 3.45 -26.72 13.62
N PHE A 59 3.30 -26.19 14.84
CA PHE A 59 3.88 -24.92 15.27
C PHE A 59 5.16 -25.10 16.10
N SER A 60 5.63 -26.34 16.34
CA SER A 60 6.82 -26.61 17.16
C SER A 60 8.15 -26.36 16.43
N ARG A 61 8.09 -26.00 15.14
CA ARG A 61 9.23 -25.72 14.28
C ARG A 61 8.82 -24.78 13.15
N PRO A 62 9.78 -24.08 12.53
CA PRO A 62 9.50 -23.30 11.34
C PRO A 62 9.13 -24.22 10.16
N GLU A 63 8.24 -23.73 9.32
CA GLU A 63 7.95 -24.30 8.02
C GLU A 63 9.16 -24.15 7.08
N ALA A 64 9.22 -25.00 6.06
CA ALA A 64 10.26 -24.90 5.04
C ALA A 64 10.24 -23.51 4.40
N HIS A 65 11.40 -22.87 4.34
CA HIS A 65 11.60 -21.53 3.78
C HIS A 65 10.89 -20.38 4.53
N GLU A 66 10.39 -20.59 5.75
CA GLU A 66 9.76 -19.53 6.55
C GLU A 66 10.73 -18.39 6.93
N GLY A 67 12.04 -18.68 6.98
CA GLY A 67 13.09 -17.67 7.09
C GLY A 67 13.25 -16.76 5.85
N HIS A 68 12.76 -17.19 4.69
CA HIS A 68 12.92 -16.51 3.40
C HIS A 68 11.67 -15.70 3.06
N ALA A 69 11.38 -14.66 3.84
CA ALA A 69 10.13 -13.90 3.74
C ALA A 69 9.84 -13.35 2.34
N GLY A 70 10.87 -12.96 1.57
CA GLY A 70 10.77 -12.50 0.18
C GLY A 70 11.16 -13.56 -0.86
N GLY A 71 11.10 -14.86 -0.53
CA GLY A 71 11.57 -15.94 -1.39
C GLY A 71 13.07 -15.83 -1.68
N ALA A 72 13.49 -16.15 -2.91
CA ALA A 72 14.88 -16.02 -3.38
C ALA A 72 15.40 -14.56 -3.38
N GLY A 73 14.51 -13.57 -3.29
CA GLY A 73 14.86 -12.16 -3.18
C GLY A 73 15.17 -11.68 -1.76
N THR A 74 14.99 -12.53 -0.75
CA THR A 74 15.17 -12.19 0.68
C THR A 74 16.54 -11.58 0.98
N SER A 75 16.59 -10.52 1.79
CA SER A 75 17.84 -9.93 2.29
C SER A 75 18.23 -10.54 3.63
N PHE A 76 19.44 -11.11 3.70
CA PHE A 76 20.06 -11.61 4.95
C PHE A 76 21.05 -10.62 5.55
N HIS A 77 21.02 -9.35 5.12
CA HIS A 77 21.84 -8.31 5.74
C HIS A 77 21.38 -8.04 7.19
N ALA A 78 22.33 -7.65 8.05
CA ALA A 78 22.04 -7.32 9.43
C ALA A 78 20.99 -6.19 9.54
N PRO A 79 20.12 -6.22 10.57
CA PRO A 79 19.05 -5.25 10.78
C PRO A 79 19.62 -3.90 11.25
N THR A 80 20.14 -3.13 10.30
CA THR A 80 20.63 -1.77 10.53
C THR A 80 19.57 -0.74 10.12
N ARG A 81 19.87 0.55 10.29
CA ARG A 81 19.03 1.66 9.79
C ARG A 81 18.73 1.62 8.27
N ASN A 82 19.40 0.76 7.51
CA ASN A 82 19.19 0.58 6.07
C ASN A 82 18.59 -0.79 5.73
N ALA A 83 18.00 -1.51 6.69
CA ALA A 83 17.48 -2.88 6.50
C ALA A 83 16.51 -3.01 5.32
N PHE A 84 15.77 -1.94 5.00
CA PHE A 84 14.82 -1.88 3.89
C PHE A 84 15.40 -1.33 2.58
N SER A 85 16.65 -0.88 2.58
CA SER A 85 17.30 -0.23 1.41
C SER A 85 18.19 -1.19 0.60
N HIS A 86 18.06 -2.50 0.82
CA HIS A 86 18.83 -3.51 0.13
C HIS A 86 18.13 -4.00 -1.15
N PRO A 87 18.87 -4.24 -2.26
CA PRO A 87 18.29 -4.86 -3.44
C PRO A 87 17.93 -6.32 -3.18
N ALA A 88 16.90 -6.83 -3.87
CA ALA A 88 16.57 -8.25 -3.88
C ALA A 88 17.80 -9.12 -4.21
N GLN A 89 18.00 -10.20 -3.46
CA GLN A 89 19.24 -10.98 -3.52
C GLN A 89 19.45 -11.67 -4.86
N ASN A 90 18.36 -12.07 -5.52
CA ASN A 90 18.36 -12.75 -6.83
C ASN A 90 18.46 -11.80 -8.04
N LEU A 91 18.73 -10.51 -7.86
CA LEU A 91 18.99 -9.60 -8.98
C LEU A 91 20.29 -9.96 -9.72
N ALA A 92 20.21 -9.99 -11.05
CA ALA A 92 21.38 -10.09 -11.92
C ALA A 92 22.35 -8.92 -11.72
N PRO A 93 23.64 -9.07 -12.04
CA PRO A 93 24.63 -8.00 -11.88
C PRO A 93 24.26 -6.68 -12.58
N SER A 94 23.73 -6.74 -13.81
CA SER A 94 23.26 -5.55 -14.55
C SER A 94 22.06 -4.86 -13.88
N GLN A 95 21.15 -5.65 -13.31
CA GLN A 95 20.00 -5.16 -12.55
C GLN A 95 20.41 -4.46 -11.25
N ARG A 96 21.53 -4.85 -10.61
CA ARG A 96 22.04 -4.16 -9.40
C ARG A 96 22.51 -2.74 -9.70
N THR A 97 23.12 -2.49 -10.86
CA THR A 97 23.45 -1.12 -11.29
C THR A 97 22.18 -0.33 -11.52
N ARG A 98 21.19 -0.92 -12.21
CA ARG A 98 19.87 -0.32 -12.44
C ARG A 98 19.18 0.09 -11.12
N PHE A 99 19.21 -0.79 -10.12
CA PHE A 99 18.68 -0.53 -8.79
C PHE A 99 19.31 0.71 -8.13
N ARG A 100 20.65 0.85 -8.19
CA ARG A 100 21.37 2.01 -7.63
C ARG A 100 21.02 3.33 -8.34
N VAL A 101 20.76 3.28 -9.65
CA VAL A 101 20.31 4.46 -10.41
C VAL A 101 18.90 4.85 -9.98
N GLY A 102 17.99 3.88 -9.84
CA GLY A 102 16.64 4.13 -9.35
C GLY A 102 16.62 4.68 -7.93
N ASP A 103 17.44 4.15 -7.03
CA ASP A 103 17.67 4.69 -5.68
C ASP A 103 18.13 6.16 -5.72
N ALA A 104 19.11 6.49 -6.57
CA ALA A 104 19.58 7.86 -6.71
C ALA A 104 18.46 8.83 -7.15
N ILE A 105 17.56 8.39 -8.03
CA ILE A 105 16.40 9.19 -8.47
C ILE A 105 15.34 9.26 -7.36
N PHE A 106 15.06 8.16 -6.66
CA PHE A 106 14.10 8.11 -5.55
C PHE A 106 14.47 9.07 -4.40
N ARG A 107 15.78 9.25 -4.18
CA ARG A 107 16.34 10.15 -3.16
C ARG A 107 16.55 11.59 -3.63
N LYS A 108 16.40 11.85 -4.93
CA LYS A 108 16.71 13.14 -5.54
C LYS A 108 15.71 14.20 -5.10
N LEU A 109 16.23 15.36 -4.70
CA LEU A 109 15.41 16.53 -4.41
C LEU A 109 15.07 17.24 -5.72
N TRP A 110 13.78 17.35 -6.01
CA TRP A 110 13.25 18.17 -7.09
C TRP A 110 13.24 19.63 -6.66
N VAL A 111 13.49 20.53 -7.61
CA VAL A 111 13.52 21.98 -7.39
C VAL A 111 12.51 22.69 -8.29
N THR A 112 12.06 23.87 -7.86
CA THR A 112 11.13 24.72 -8.60
C THR A 112 11.64 24.99 -10.00
N ALA A 113 10.75 24.85 -10.99
CA ALA A 113 11.05 25.23 -12.36
C ALA A 113 10.80 26.74 -12.60
N PRO A 114 11.53 27.37 -13.55
CA PRO A 114 12.70 26.83 -14.25
C PRO A 114 13.95 26.86 -13.37
N ALA A 115 14.80 25.83 -13.45
CA ALA A 115 16.10 25.80 -12.77
C ALA A 115 17.26 25.77 -13.76
N SER A 116 18.45 26.21 -13.33
CA SER A 116 19.67 26.15 -14.16
C SER A 116 20.08 24.71 -14.51
N THR A 117 19.65 23.74 -13.71
CA THR A 117 19.81 22.30 -13.98
C THR A 117 18.47 21.67 -14.38
N ALA A 118 18.19 21.63 -15.69
CA ALA A 118 17.01 20.96 -16.28
C ALA A 118 16.93 19.44 -15.98
N ALA A 119 17.96 18.87 -15.37
CA ALA A 119 17.94 17.49 -14.90
C ALA A 119 17.23 17.35 -13.55
N SER A 120 16.93 18.43 -12.82
CA SER A 120 16.43 18.43 -11.43
C SER A 120 15.25 19.39 -11.16
N ASP A 121 14.83 20.15 -12.16
CA ASP A 121 13.60 20.95 -12.14
C ASP A 121 12.35 20.07 -12.26
N GLY A 122 11.17 20.71 -12.29
CA GLY A 122 9.87 20.06 -12.40
C GLY A 122 9.12 19.91 -11.08
N LEU A 123 9.65 20.38 -9.94
CA LEU A 123 8.85 20.42 -8.71
C LEU A 123 7.59 21.25 -8.97
N GLY A 124 6.42 20.64 -8.79
CA GLY A 124 5.16 21.29 -9.10
C GLY A 124 4.85 22.46 -8.18
N PRO A 125 3.89 23.32 -8.56
CA PRO A 125 3.61 24.56 -7.83
C PRO A 125 3.11 24.33 -6.40
N LEU A 126 2.36 23.24 -6.23
CA LEU A 126 1.88 22.70 -4.95
C LEU A 126 2.40 21.28 -4.78
N PHE A 127 2.85 20.94 -3.57
CA PHE A 127 3.42 19.63 -3.28
C PHE A 127 3.40 19.29 -1.77
N ASN A 128 3.44 18.00 -1.45
CA ASN A 128 3.64 17.53 -0.08
C ASN A 128 5.12 17.20 0.21
N ALA A 129 5.88 16.76 -0.80
CA ALA A 129 7.28 16.40 -0.63
C ALA A 129 8.12 16.65 -1.88
N ARG A 130 9.41 16.96 -1.68
CA ARG A 130 10.35 17.23 -2.79
C ARG A 130 11.08 15.98 -3.32
N SER A 131 10.80 14.80 -2.76
CA SER A 131 11.38 13.52 -3.18
C SER A 131 10.63 12.35 -2.54
N CYS A 132 10.60 11.18 -3.18
CA CYS A 132 9.95 9.99 -2.65
C CYS A 132 10.48 9.60 -1.25
N GLN A 133 11.81 9.67 -1.04
CA GLN A 133 12.43 9.33 0.27
C GLN A 133 12.00 10.27 1.41
N ARG A 134 11.44 11.45 1.13
CA ARG A 134 10.96 12.32 2.23
C ARG A 134 9.76 11.73 2.93
N CYS A 135 8.87 11.06 2.18
CA CYS A 135 7.76 10.30 2.74
C CYS A 135 8.21 8.88 3.15
N HIS A 136 8.97 8.20 2.28
CA HIS A 136 9.48 6.85 2.50
C HIS A 136 10.89 6.87 3.09
N ARG A 137 11.02 7.31 4.34
CA ARG A 137 12.35 7.49 4.96
C ARG A 137 13.09 6.16 5.06
N LYS A 138 14.24 6.07 4.40
CA LYS A 138 15.05 4.84 4.32
C LYS A 138 14.21 3.64 3.86
N ASP A 139 13.29 3.90 2.91
CA ASP A 139 12.40 2.91 2.32
C ASP A 139 11.41 2.28 3.31
N GLY A 140 11.38 2.83 4.53
CA GLY A 140 10.47 2.43 5.59
C GLY A 140 9.22 3.29 5.65
N ARG A 141 8.47 3.07 6.73
CA ARG A 141 7.22 3.76 7.01
C ARG A 141 7.47 5.24 7.33
N GLY A 142 6.59 6.10 6.82
CA GLY A 142 6.44 7.46 7.31
C GLY A 142 5.94 7.49 8.76
N ARG A 143 5.85 8.68 9.35
CA ARG A 143 5.26 8.85 10.69
C ARG A 143 4.51 10.17 10.80
N PRO A 144 3.48 10.26 11.66
CA PRO A 144 2.92 11.56 12.00
C PRO A 144 3.94 12.43 12.75
N PRO A 145 3.74 13.76 12.79
CA PRO A 145 4.43 14.63 13.74
C PRO A 145 4.24 14.13 15.18
N LEU A 146 5.29 14.17 15.99
CA LEU A 146 5.26 13.78 17.40
C LEU A 146 4.69 14.88 18.31
N ASN A 147 4.84 16.13 17.89
CA ASN A 147 4.37 17.35 18.53
C ASN A 147 4.31 18.50 17.51
N GLU A 148 3.85 19.68 17.93
CA GLU A 148 3.67 20.87 17.08
C GLU A 148 4.98 21.39 16.46
N ASP A 149 6.12 21.15 17.12
CA ASP A 149 7.45 21.57 16.65
C ASP A 149 8.10 20.56 15.69
N ASP A 150 7.52 19.37 15.55
CA ASP A 150 8.11 18.27 14.80
C ASP A 150 7.91 18.43 13.28
N ARG A 151 8.88 19.10 12.66
CA ARG A 151 8.98 19.26 11.20
C ARG A 151 9.40 17.97 10.46
N GLY A 152 9.62 16.87 11.18
CA GLY A 152 10.04 15.58 10.63
C GLY A 152 8.89 14.60 10.36
N GLY A 153 7.64 14.98 10.65
CA GLY A 153 6.46 14.23 10.24
C GLY A 153 6.29 14.18 8.72
N THR A 154 5.71 13.11 8.21
CA THR A 154 5.42 12.91 6.77
C THR A 154 3.95 12.55 6.58
N LEU A 155 3.11 13.12 7.45
CA LEU A 155 1.67 12.92 7.39
C LEU A 155 1.13 13.69 6.18
N LEU A 156 0.35 12.99 5.39
CA LEU A 156 -0.44 13.54 4.30
C LEU A 156 -1.91 13.49 4.71
N LEU A 157 -2.69 14.48 4.29
CA LEU A 157 -4.13 14.53 4.52
C LEU A 157 -4.84 14.33 3.18
N ALA A 158 -5.30 13.10 2.93
CA ALA A 158 -6.13 12.82 1.78
C ALA A 158 -7.53 13.38 2.03
N LEU A 159 -8.17 13.88 0.98
CA LEU A 159 -9.51 14.44 1.00
C LEU A 159 -10.46 13.42 0.36
N THR A 160 -11.39 12.92 1.14
CA THR A 160 -12.42 11.97 0.65
C THR A 160 -13.68 12.76 0.32
N HIS A 161 -14.31 12.47 -0.81
CA HIS A 161 -15.52 13.17 -1.24
C HIS A 161 -16.40 12.19 -2.03
N PRO A 162 -17.75 12.27 -1.97
CA PRO A 162 -18.63 11.39 -2.75
C PRO A 162 -18.36 11.41 -4.26
N ASP A 163 -17.99 12.58 -4.81
CA ASP A 163 -17.62 12.74 -6.22
C ASP A 163 -16.15 12.37 -6.51
N GLY A 164 -15.43 11.85 -5.51
CA GLY A 164 -14.06 11.36 -5.61
C GLY A 164 -12.96 12.40 -5.38
N ALA A 165 -13.29 13.70 -5.36
CA ALA A 165 -12.37 14.79 -5.04
C ALA A 165 -13.14 16.00 -4.49
N ASP A 166 -12.50 16.77 -3.60
CA ASP A 166 -12.98 18.08 -3.18
C ASP A 166 -12.92 19.07 -4.36
N PRO A 167 -13.96 19.91 -4.58
CA PRO A 167 -14.01 20.81 -5.74
C PRO A 167 -12.97 21.94 -5.72
N VAL A 168 -12.42 22.27 -4.56
CA VAL A 168 -11.43 23.36 -4.38
C VAL A 168 -10.02 22.80 -4.28
N TYR A 169 -9.84 21.75 -3.48
CA TYR A 169 -8.53 21.21 -3.08
C TYR A 169 -8.21 19.83 -3.69
N GLY A 170 -9.13 19.26 -4.47
CA GLY A 170 -8.91 17.99 -5.14
C GLY A 170 -8.84 16.82 -4.15
N ARG A 171 -7.84 15.96 -4.32
CA ARG A 171 -7.78 14.64 -3.66
C ARG A 171 -6.94 14.60 -2.39
N GLN A 172 -6.11 15.61 -2.16
CA GLN A 172 -5.24 15.70 -0.99
C GLN A 172 -4.81 17.14 -0.74
N LEU A 173 -4.68 17.52 0.53
CA LEU A 173 -4.24 18.85 0.92
C LEU A 173 -2.73 19.02 0.68
N GLN A 174 -2.35 19.97 -0.17
CA GLN A 174 -0.98 20.32 -0.52
C GLN A 174 -0.41 21.37 0.45
N THR A 175 0.37 20.89 1.42
CA THR A 175 0.86 21.72 2.53
C THR A 175 2.10 22.56 2.21
N ASN A 176 2.65 22.47 1.00
CA ASN A 176 3.78 23.29 0.57
C ASN A 176 3.53 23.83 -0.83
N ALA A 177 4.22 24.93 -1.13
CA ALA A 177 4.17 25.58 -2.43
C ALA A 177 5.53 26.13 -2.82
N VAL A 178 5.70 26.39 -4.12
CA VAL A 178 6.84 27.14 -4.65
C VAL A 178 6.71 28.64 -4.33
N PRO A 179 7.81 29.43 -4.39
CA PRO A 179 7.73 30.87 -4.13
C PRO A 179 6.73 31.58 -5.03
N GLY A 180 5.89 32.43 -4.44
CA GLY A 180 4.87 33.20 -5.16
C GLY A 180 3.50 32.53 -5.25
N ILE A 181 3.38 31.26 -4.84
CA ILE A 181 2.11 30.53 -4.73
C ILE A 181 1.85 30.24 -3.24
N PRO A 182 0.65 30.49 -2.70
CA PRO A 182 0.34 30.08 -1.33
C PRO A 182 0.20 28.56 -1.25
N ALA A 183 0.54 27.93 -0.12
CA ALA A 183 0.16 26.53 0.11
C ALA A 183 -1.36 26.42 0.31
N GLU A 184 -1.94 25.23 0.12
CA GLU A 184 -3.38 25.04 0.26
C GLU A 184 -3.88 25.25 1.67
N GLY A 185 -3.08 24.87 2.65
CA GLY A 185 -3.34 25.05 4.07
C GLY A 185 -2.38 24.23 4.91
N GLU A 186 -2.75 24.10 6.19
CA GLU A 186 -1.94 23.43 7.21
C GLU A 186 -2.71 22.28 7.85
N ILE A 187 -2.01 21.20 8.16
CA ILE A 187 -2.60 20.07 8.90
C ILE A 187 -2.55 20.37 10.40
N SER A 188 -3.71 20.33 11.05
CA SER A 188 -3.86 20.38 12.51
C SER A 188 -4.03 18.98 13.08
N ILE A 189 -3.34 18.69 14.18
CA ILE A 189 -3.53 17.46 14.95
C ILE A 189 -3.69 17.83 16.41
N THR A 190 -4.90 17.72 16.92
CA THR A 190 -5.16 17.76 18.37
C THR A 190 -5.35 16.35 18.89
N HIS A 191 -5.26 16.15 20.20
CA HIS A 191 -5.44 14.82 20.80
C HIS A 191 -6.47 14.90 21.91
N ARG A 192 -7.36 13.91 21.93
CA ARG A 192 -8.27 13.65 23.03
C ARG A 192 -7.79 12.42 23.78
N MET A 193 -7.78 12.47 25.11
CA MET A 193 -7.58 11.29 25.94
C MET A 193 -8.87 10.49 25.99
N ILE A 194 -8.79 9.20 25.69
CA ILE A 194 -9.90 8.24 25.82
C ILE A 194 -9.50 7.17 26.83
N ARG A 195 -10.44 6.76 27.68
CA ARG A 195 -10.21 5.68 28.66
C ARG A 195 -10.52 4.34 28.03
N VAL A 196 -9.69 3.34 28.30
CA VAL A 196 -9.93 1.98 27.83
C VAL A 196 -11.02 1.34 28.68
N ALA A 197 -12.07 0.83 28.04
CA ALA A 197 -13.16 0.14 28.73
C ALA A 197 -12.60 -1.02 29.57
N GLY A 198 -12.98 -1.09 30.84
CA GLY A 198 -12.50 -2.12 31.77
C GLY A 198 -11.09 -1.90 32.35
N GLN A 199 -10.33 -0.89 31.89
CA GLN A 199 -9.00 -0.57 32.42
C GLN A 199 -8.94 0.89 32.91
N ARG A 200 -9.12 1.08 34.23
CA ARG A 200 -9.23 2.42 34.84
C ARG A 200 -7.96 3.26 34.72
N ASP A 201 -6.80 2.62 34.62
CA ASP A 201 -5.48 3.27 34.63
C ASP A 201 -4.84 3.36 33.24
N LEU A 202 -5.56 2.96 32.18
CA LEU A 202 -5.07 3.04 30.80
C LEU A 202 -5.85 4.10 30.00
N GLU A 203 -5.13 5.11 29.53
CA GLU A 203 -5.66 6.13 28.62
C GLU A 203 -4.93 6.05 27.26
N LEU A 204 -5.70 6.13 26.17
CA LEU A 204 -5.18 6.23 24.81
C LEU A 204 -5.31 7.67 24.31
N ARG A 205 -4.38 8.05 23.42
CA ARG A 205 -4.45 9.32 22.68
C ARG A 205 -5.20 9.09 21.37
N SER A 206 -6.39 9.65 21.25
CA SER A 206 -7.16 9.69 20.00
C SER A 206 -6.84 11.00 19.25
N PRO A 207 -6.17 10.94 18.09
CA PRO A 207 -5.86 12.13 17.30
C PRO A 207 -7.13 12.67 16.61
N GLN A 208 -7.22 13.98 16.51
CA GLN A 208 -8.28 14.72 15.84
C GLN A 208 -7.63 15.61 14.78
N TYR A 209 -7.96 15.36 13.52
CA TYR A 209 -7.32 16.00 12.37
C TYR A 209 -8.16 17.15 11.86
N GLY A 210 -7.50 18.21 11.39
CA GLY A 210 -8.15 19.35 10.75
C GLY A 210 -7.29 19.94 9.64
N ALA A 211 -7.91 20.70 8.74
CA ALA A 211 -7.24 21.56 7.77
C ALA A 211 -7.47 23.02 8.18
N LEU A 212 -6.38 23.75 8.40
CA LEU A 212 -6.39 25.15 8.84
C LEU A 212 -5.78 26.06 7.78
N ASN A 213 -6.01 27.37 7.91
CA ASN A 213 -5.38 28.41 7.08
C ASN A 213 -5.54 28.14 5.58
N LEU A 214 -6.73 27.71 5.19
CA LEU A 214 -7.09 27.34 3.82
C LEU A 214 -7.07 28.56 2.89
N SER A 215 -6.22 28.51 1.86
CA SER A 215 -5.91 29.67 1.01
C SER A 215 -6.96 29.99 -0.07
N TRP A 216 -7.77 29.01 -0.47
CA TRP A 216 -8.71 29.11 -1.58
C TRP A 216 -10.19 28.99 -1.19
N GLY A 217 -10.49 29.17 0.09
CA GLY A 217 -11.85 29.05 0.64
C GLY A 217 -12.06 27.78 1.48
N PRO A 218 -13.27 27.55 1.99
CA PRO A 218 -13.54 26.37 2.80
C PRO A 218 -13.50 25.08 1.96
N LEU A 219 -13.19 23.95 2.61
CA LEU A 219 -13.48 22.61 2.06
C LEU A 219 -14.98 22.47 1.83
N ASP A 220 -15.36 21.61 0.88
CA ASP A 220 -16.75 21.22 0.74
C ASP A 220 -17.27 20.54 2.03
N PRO A 221 -18.50 20.81 2.50
CA PRO A 221 -19.04 20.18 3.70
C PRO A 221 -19.11 18.64 3.66
N GLN A 222 -19.11 18.04 2.47
CA GLN A 222 -19.08 16.58 2.29
C GLN A 222 -17.66 16.02 2.29
N THR A 223 -16.64 16.89 2.23
CA THR A 223 -15.24 16.48 2.23
C THR A 223 -14.84 15.93 3.60
N GLY A 224 -14.43 14.67 3.59
CA GLY A 224 -13.79 13.98 4.69
C GLY A 224 -12.28 14.14 4.70
N LEU A 225 -11.71 13.97 5.89
CA LEU A 225 -10.29 14.04 6.15
C LEU A 225 -9.77 12.65 6.44
N SER A 226 -8.73 12.28 5.70
CA SER A 226 -8.16 10.95 5.73
C SER A 226 -6.64 11.02 5.94
N PRO A 227 -6.16 10.93 7.19
CA PRO A 227 -4.73 11.00 7.51
C PRO A 227 -3.98 9.76 6.98
N ARG A 228 -2.81 9.99 6.37
CA ARG A 228 -1.99 8.96 5.71
C ARG A 228 -0.53 9.14 6.07
N VAL A 229 0.15 8.03 6.37
CA VAL A 229 1.61 7.98 6.34
C VAL A 229 2.06 7.01 5.26
N ALA A 230 3.21 7.28 4.66
CA ALA A 230 3.77 6.41 3.64
C ALA A 230 3.99 4.97 4.18
N PRO A 231 3.55 3.91 3.48
CA PRO A 231 3.87 2.53 3.83
C PRO A 231 5.34 2.21 3.52
N PRO A 232 5.91 1.12 4.10
CA PRO A 232 7.23 0.63 3.71
C PRO A 232 7.26 0.19 2.24
N MET A 233 8.43 0.29 1.61
CA MET A 233 8.64 0.04 0.18
C MET A 233 9.15 -1.37 -0.16
N ILE A 234 9.41 -2.20 0.84
CA ILE A 234 9.95 -3.56 0.65
C ILE A 234 8.90 -4.50 0.02
N GLY A 235 9.37 -5.39 -0.87
CA GLY A 235 8.56 -6.50 -1.38
C GLY A 235 7.41 -6.11 -2.31
N LEU A 236 7.29 -4.85 -2.74
CA LEU A 236 6.16 -4.40 -3.55
C LEU A 236 6.05 -5.15 -4.89
N GLY A 237 7.18 -5.50 -5.52
CA GLY A 237 7.18 -6.31 -6.74
C GLY A 237 6.68 -7.74 -6.53
N LEU A 238 6.89 -8.31 -5.34
CA LEU A 238 6.36 -9.62 -4.96
C LEU A 238 4.85 -9.57 -4.72
N LEU A 239 4.36 -8.52 -4.02
CA LEU A 239 2.92 -8.31 -3.80
C LEU A 239 2.18 -8.07 -5.12
N GLU A 240 2.76 -7.29 -6.04
CA GLU A 240 2.23 -7.08 -7.39
C GLU A 240 2.17 -8.39 -8.20
N ALA A 241 3.00 -9.38 -7.86
CA ALA A 241 3.08 -10.65 -8.55
C ALA A 241 2.19 -11.75 -7.92
N ILE A 242 1.47 -11.47 -6.82
CA ILE A 242 0.45 -12.39 -6.29
C ILE A 242 -0.70 -12.49 -7.30
N PRO A 243 -1.11 -13.68 -7.76
CA PRO A 243 -2.26 -13.80 -8.66
C PRO A 243 -3.54 -13.23 -8.03
N GLU A 244 -4.34 -12.49 -8.80
CA GLU A 244 -5.65 -11.98 -8.38
C GLU A 244 -6.54 -13.10 -7.84
N ALA A 245 -6.58 -14.26 -8.50
CA ALA A 245 -7.37 -15.40 -8.05
C ALA A 245 -6.99 -15.87 -6.63
N ASP A 246 -5.72 -15.74 -6.22
CA ASP A 246 -5.31 -16.13 -4.88
C ASP A 246 -5.76 -15.11 -3.83
N ILE A 247 -5.84 -13.83 -4.16
CA ILE A 247 -6.40 -12.79 -3.27
C ILE A 247 -7.91 -12.96 -3.16
N LEU A 248 -8.59 -13.14 -4.29
CA LEU A 248 -10.04 -13.31 -4.34
C LEU A 248 -10.51 -14.59 -3.63
N ALA A 249 -9.64 -15.59 -3.49
CA ALA A 249 -9.95 -16.79 -2.72
C ALA A 249 -10.13 -16.52 -1.20
N HIS A 250 -9.67 -15.37 -0.70
CA HIS A 250 -9.85 -14.91 0.67
C HIS A 250 -10.97 -13.87 0.81
N ALA A 251 -11.67 -13.52 -0.28
CA ALA A 251 -12.73 -12.52 -0.23
C ALA A 251 -13.99 -13.09 0.42
N ASP A 252 -14.40 -12.44 1.51
CA ASP A 252 -15.69 -12.66 2.16
C ASP A 252 -16.34 -11.31 2.50
N PRO A 253 -16.89 -10.58 1.51
CA PRO A 253 -17.39 -9.22 1.72
C PRO A 253 -18.66 -9.13 2.57
N ASP A 254 -19.36 -10.25 2.75
CA ASP A 254 -20.65 -10.33 3.44
C ASP A 254 -20.59 -11.18 4.72
N ASP A 255 -19.38 -11.56 5.16
CA ASP A 255 -19.14 -12.41 6.36
C ASP A 255 -20.00 -13.68 6.33
N ALA A 256 -19.86 -14.43 5.22
CA ALA A 256 -20.70 -15.58 4.92
C ALA A 256 -20.44 -16.78 5.85
N ASP A 257 -19.30 -16.82 6.54
CA ASP A 257 -18.96 -17.84 7.53
C ASP A 257 -19.20 -17.42 9.00
N ASP A 258 -19.71 -16.21 9.24
CA ASP A 258 -20.14 -15.67 10.54
C ASP A 258 -19.00 -15.67 11.58
N ASP A 259 -17.78 -15.37 11.12
CA ASP A 259 -16.59 -15.24 11.97
C ASP A 259 -16.36 -13.80 12.45
N GLY A 260 -17.11 -12.84 11.91
CA GLY A 260 -17.05 -11.42 12.23
C GLY A 260 -16.04 -10.64 11.39
N ILE A 261 -15.46 -11.25 10.34
CA ILE A 261 -14.40 -10.68 9.50
C ILE A 261 -14.92 -10.54 8.06
N SER A 262 -15.04 -9.29 7.59
CA SER A 262 -15.37 -9.01 6.20
C SER A 262 -14.13 -8.70 5.36
N GLY A 263 -13.89 -9.44 4.28
CA GLY A 263 -12.79 -9.20 3.34
C GLY A 263 -13.27 -8.76 1.95
N ARG A 264 -13.20 -7.47 1.63
CA ARG A 264 -13.70 -6.90 0.36
C ARG A 264 -12.59 -6.60 -0.65
N PRO A 265 -12.68 -7.09 -1.91
CA PRO A 265 -11.81 -6.67 -2.99
C PRO A 265 -12.04 -5.19 -3.36
N SER A 266 -10.96 -4.43 -3.56
CA SER A 266 -11.04 -3.07 -4.10
C SER A 266 -10.90 -3.11 -5.63
N TRP A 267 -11.94 -2.66 -6.34
CA TRP A 267 -11.94 -2.60 -7.81
C TRP A 267 -11.66 -1.17 -8.27
N VAL A 268 -10.62 -1.00 -9.07
CA VAL A 268 -10.15 0.32 -9.52
C VAL A 268 -9.96 0.34 -11.02
N ALA A 269 -10.16 1.49 -11.66
CA ALA A 269 -9.91 1.62 -13.09
C ALA A 269 -8.40 1.46 -13.39
N ALA A 270 -8.06 0.65 -14.39
CA ALA A 270 -6.67 0.45 -14.80
C ALA A 270 -6.01 1.74 -15.33
N GLU A 271 -6.82 2.59 -15.96
CA GLU A 271 -6.54 3.93 -16.45
C GLU A 271 -7.87 4.72 -16.50
N ALA A 272 -7.84 6.03 -16.74
CA ALA A 272 -9.05 6.83 -16.80
C ALA A 272 -10.02 6.30 -17.88
N GLY A 273 -11.22 5.86 -17.46
CA GLY A 273 -12.23 5.25 -18.34
C GLY A 273 -11.93 3.80 -18.77
N GLY A 274 -10.87 3.18 -18.23
CA GLY A 274 -10.49 1.79 -18.53
C GLY A 274 -11.28 0.75 -17.75
N ALA A 275 -10.97 -0.53 -18.01
CA ALA A 275 -11.55 -1.65 -17.29
C ALA A 275 -11.19 -1.63 -15.79
N LEU A 276 -12.11 -2.14 -14.95
CA LEU A 276 -11.83 -2.36 -13.54
C LEU A 276 -10.86 -3.53 -13.37
N VAL A 277 -9.88 -3.33 -12.48
CA VAL A 277 -8.86 -4.30 -12.11
C VAL A 277 -8.71 -4.32 -10.58
N LEU A 278 -8.17 -5.40 -10.03
CA LEU A 278 -7.93 -5.48 -8.60
C LEU A 278 -6.90 -4.44 -8.15
N GLY A 279 -7.31 -3.60 -7.21
CA GLY A 279 -6.47 -2.66 -6.49
C GLY A 279 -5.66 -3.34 -5.39
N ARG A 280 -4.42 -2.92 -5.17
CA ARG A 280 -3.43 -3.63 -4.32
C ARG A 280 -2.64 -2.73 -3.39
N PHE A 281 -2.41 -1.48 -3.79
CA PHE A 281 -1.49 -0.56 -3.12
C PHE A 281 -2.22 0.64 -2.49
N GLY A 282 -1.54 1.28 -1.53
CA GLY A 282 -2.11 2.33 -0.69
C GLY A 282 -2.90 1.77 0.49
N TRP A 283 -3.44 2.67 1.32
CA TRP A 283 -4.20 2.31 2.53
C TRP A 283 -5.60 1.75 2.24
N LYS A 284 -6.16 2.09 1.07
CA LYS A 284 -7.49 1.67 0.61
C LYS A 284 -7.43 0.75 -0.62
N ALA A 285 -6.27 0.12 -0.86
CA ALA A 285 -6.02 -0.68 -2.06
C ALA A 285 -6.38 0.05 -3.36
N ALA A 286 -6.25 1.38 -3.41
CA ALA A 286 -6.84 2.22 -4.46
C ALA A 286 -6.00 2.28 -5.76
N VAL A 287 -4.92 1.49 -5.85
CA VAL A 287 -3.99 1.52 -6.99
C VAL A 287 -3.55 0.09 -7.33
N PRO A 288 -3.57 -0.32 -8.63
CA PRO A 288 -3.37 -1.73 -8.99
C PRO A 288 -1.91 -2.13 -9.15
N THR A 289 -1.03 -1.20 -9.53
CA THR A 289 0.38 -1.50 -9.85
C THR A 289 1.35 -0.56 -9.17
N VAL A 290 2.58 -1.03 -8.95
CA VAL A 290 3.69 -0.20 -8.44
C VAL A 290 3.99 0.93 -9.43
N ARG A 291 3.84 0.67 -10.73
CA ARG A 291 3.99 1.71 -11.78
C ARG A 291 2.95 2.81 -11.61
N MET A 292 1.67 2.46 -11.50
CA MET A 292 0.60 3.44 -11.31
C MET A 292 0.79 4.22 -10.00
N GLN A 293 1.17 3.53 -8.92
CA GLN A 293 1.43 4.17 -7.62
C GLN A 293 2.58 5.18 -7.72
N ALA A 294 3.67 4.84 -8.42
CA ALA A 294 4.78 5.76 -8.63
C ALA A 294 4.36 6.97 -9.46
N ALA A 295 3.58 6.77 -10.53
CA ALA A 295 3.11 7.87 -11.39
C ALA A 295 2.19 8.82 -10.60
N LYS A 296 1.25 8.26 -9.84
CA LYS A 296 0.35 9.02 -8.98
C LYS A 296 1.12 9.79 -7.91
N ALA A 297 2.12 9.19 -7.27
CA ALA A 297 2.96 9.88 -6.28
C ALA A 297 3.80 11.00 -6.89
N PHE A 298 4.34 10.83 -8.10
CA PHE A 298 4.98 11.93 -8.82
C PHE A 298 4.01 13.09 -9.03
N PHE A 299 2.80 12.80 -9.50
CA PHE A 299 1.81 13.81 -9.87
C PHE A 299 1.17 14.49 -8.65
N GLU A 300 0.67 13.72 -7.68
CA GLU A 300 -0.06 14.25 -6.53
C GLU A 300 0.88 14.72 -5.40
N ASP A 301 1.97 14.00 -5.10
CA ASP A 301 2.80 14.32 -3.92
C ASP A 301 3.95 15.31 -4.23
N ILE A 302 4.47 15.28 -5.45
CA ILE A 302 5.62 16.09 -5.90
C ILE A 302 5.21 17.14 -6.95
N GLY A 303 4.10 16.91 -7.64
CA GLY A 303 3.62 17.80 -8.70
C GLY A 303 4.32 17.65 -10.05
N ILE A 304 4.93 16.48 -10.31
CA ILE A 304 5.68 16.18 -11.53
C ILE A 304 4.83 15.37 -12.51
N GLY A 305 4.71 15.87 -13.74
CA GLY A 305 4.05 15.19 -14.85
C GLY A 305 4.83 13.97 -15.37
N SER A 306 4.13 12.89 -15.69
CA SER A 306 4.68 11.66 -16.27
C SER A 306 3.84 11.19 -17.46
N GLY A 307 4.30 10.18 -18.21
CA GLY A 307 3.52 9.64 -19.32
C GLY A 307 2.13 9.07 -18.94
N LEU A 308 1.92 8.66 -17.68
CA LEU A 308 0.60 8.17 -17.20
C LEU A 308 -0.29 9.29 -16.65
N PHE A 309 0.32 10.36 -16.14
CA PHE A 309 -0.37 11.54 -15.62
C PHE A 309 0.38 12.78 -16.15
N PRO A 310 0.09 13.22 -17.40
CA PRO A 310 0.75 14.37 -17.99
C PRO A 310 0.26 15.67 -17.34
N GLY A 311 1.08 16.70 -17.41
CA GLY A 311 0.79 18.04 -16.89
C GLY A 311 1.78 18.46 -15.81
N SER A 312 2.33 19.67 -15.95
CA SER A 312 3.37 20.24 -15.09
C SER A 312 2.85 21.01 -13.87
N VAL A 313 1.56 20.87 -13.59
CA VAL A 313 0.86 21.57 -12.50
C VAL A 313 0.35 20.60 -11.43
N GLY A 314 0.60 19.29 -11.57
CA GLY A 314 0.24 18.29 -10.57
C GLY A 314 -1.22 18.38 -10.12
N ALA A 315 -1.42 18.46 -8.80
CA ALA A 315 -2.73 18.47 -8.17
C ALA A 315 -3.50 19.82 -8.23
N CYS A 316 -2.98 20.85 -8.92
CA CYS A 316 -3.69 22.13 -9.02
C CYS A 316 -5.11 21.95 -9.61
N THR A 317 -6.13 22.46 -8.94
CA THR A 317 -7.53 22.43 -9.39
C THR A 317 -7.87 23.61 -10.31
N GLU A 318 -9.06 23.58 -10.93
CA GLU A 318 -9.54 24.67 -11.78
C GLU A 318 -9.66 26.01 -11.03
N VAL A 319 -10.00 25.93 -9.73
CA VAL A 319 -10.17 27.08 -8.83
C VAL A 319 -8.83 27.78 -8.56
N GLN A 320 -7.72 27.04 -8.59
CA GLN A 320 -6.38 27.53 -8.27
C GLN A 320 -5.67 28.08 -9.52
N ALA A 321 -6.21 29.15 -10.11
CA ALA A 321 -5.69 29.71 -11.37
C ALA A 321 -4.21 30.10 -11.31
N GLU A 322 -3.73 30.66 -10.19
CA GLU A 322 -2.32 31.02 -10.00
C GLU A 322 -1.41 29.79 -10.02
N CYS A 323 -1.86 28.69 -9.39
CA CYS A 323 -1.19 27.40 -9.38
C CYS A 323 -1.06 26.83 -10.80
N ARG A 324 -2.18 26.80 -11.55
CA ARG A 324 -2.21 26.26 -12.92
C ARG A 324 -1.40 27.07 -13.92
N ASN A 325 -1.16 28.36 -13.65
CA ASN A 325 -0.38 29.24 -14.51
C ASN A 325 1.09 29.37 -14.06
N ALA A 326 1.50 28.68 -13.00
CA ALA A 326 2.88 28.71 -12.54
C ALA A 326 3.83 28.04 -13.55
N PRO A 327 5.10 28.47 -13.63
CA PRO A 327 6.07 27.85 -14.52
C PRO A 327 6.29 26.36 -14.20
N GLY A 328 6.15 25.51 -15.22
CA GLY A 328 6.48 24.09 -15.16
C GLY A 328 7.91 23.79 -15.60
N GLY A 329 8.35 22.55 -15.37
CA GLY A 329 9.61 21.98 -15.89
C GLY A 329 9.45 21.27 -17.23
N ASP A 330 8.27 21.36 -17.86
CA ASP A 330 8.06 20.84 -19.21
C ASP A 330 8.76 21.74 -20.23
N HIS A 331 9.69 21.15 -20.99
CA HIS A 331 10.49 21.84 -22.00
C HIS A 331 9.98 21.57 -23.44
N ASN A 332 8.99 20.69 -23.61
CA ASN A 332 8.54 20.19 -24.92
C ASN A 332 7.02 20.28 -25.16
N ASP A 333 6.27 20.95 -24.29
CA ASP A 333 4.81 21.18 -24.36
C ASP A 333 3.93 19.90 -24.34
N ASP A 334 4.50 18.73 -23.98
CA ASP A 334 3.76 17.45 -23.87
C ASP A 334 3.27 17.13 -22.46
N GLY A 335 3.62 17.98 -21.49
CA GLY A 335 3.31 17.82 -20.06
C GLY A 335 4.13 16.73 -19.38
N ILE A 336 5.16 16.16 -20.02
CA ILE A 336 5.98 15.07 -19.47
C ILE A 336 7.28 15.62 -18.90
N GLU A 337 7.31 15.80 -17.58
CA GLU A 337 8.48 16.34 -16.89
C GLU A 337 9.48 15.26 -16.47
N ILE A 338 9.00 14.07 -16.06
CA ILE A 338 9.87 12.91 -15.84
C ILE A 338 9.93 12.01 -17.08
N PRO A 339 11.08 11.93 -17.78
CA PRO A 339 11.20 11.06 -18.95
C PRO A 339 10.99 9.59 -18.60
N ALA A 340 10.34 8.85 -19.51
CA ALA A 340 10.03 7.43 -19.32
C ALA A 340 11.23 6.59 -18.84
N ARG A 341 12.43 6.84 -19.39
CA ARG A 341 13.65 6.12 -18.99
C ARG A 341 13.97 6.27 -17.50
N LEU A 342 13.74 7.46 -16.91
CA LEU A 342 14.04 7.76 -15.50
C LEU A 342 12.92 7.25 -14.61
N PHE A 343 11.67 7.44 -15.04
CA PHE A 343 10.51 6.88 -14.38
C PHE A 343 10.62 5.35 -14.24
N ASP A 344 11.05 4.67 -15.29
CA ASP A 344 11.29 3.22 -15.30
C ASP A 344 12.42 2.76 -14.36
N GLN A 345 13.35 3.64 -13.97
CA GLN A 345 14.34 3.32 -12.95
C GLN A 345 13.71 3.35 -11.55
N VAL A 346 12.84 4.34 -11.29
CA VAL A 346 12.13 4.45 -10.02
C VAL A 346 11.19 3.25 -9.84
N VAL A 347 10.40 2.91 -10.86
CA VAL A 347 9.53 1.72 -10.83
C VAL A 347 10.35 0.44 -10.62
N PHE A 348 11.49 0.30 -11.30
CA PHE A 348 12.37 -0.85 -11.11
C PHE A 348 12.91 -0.92 -9.68
N TYR A 349 13.38 0.20 -9.13
CA TYR A 349 13.86 0.27 -7.76
C TYR A 349 12.76 -0.10 -6.75
N SER A 350 11.59 0.53 -6.84
CA SER A 350 10.45 0.28 -5.95
C SER A 350 9.97 -1.17 -5.96
N ARG A 351 10.04 -1.85 -7.11
CA ARG A 351 9.68 -3.28 -7.21
C ARG A 351 10.69 -4.20 -6.53
N ASN A 352 11.97 -3.80 -6.48
CA ASN A 352 13.09 -4.70 -6.19
C ASN A 352 13.77 -4.42 -4.84
N LEU A 353 13.13 -3.67 -3.94
CA LEU A 353 13.55 -3.55 -2.55
C LEU A 353 13.29 -4.87 -1.82
N ALA A 354 14.35 -5.46 -1.26
CA ALA A 354 14.30 -6.77 -0.64
C ALA A 354 13.47 -6.75 0.65
N VAL A 355 12.75 -7.85 0.89
CA VAL A 355 12.18 -8.14 2.20
C VAL A 355 13.30 -8.73 3.08
N PRO A 356 13.54 -8.21 4.29
CA PRO A 356 14.47 -8.83 5.24
C PRO A 356 14.06 -10.26 5.60
N ALA A 357 15.05 -11.11 5.88
CA ALA A 357 14.81 -12.45 6.41
C ALA A 357 14.04 -12.38 7.74
N ARG A 358 13.15 -13.36 7.97
CA ARG A 358 12.51 -13.51 9.28
C ARG A 358 13.61 -13.83 10.29
N ARG A 359 13.59 -13.10 11.41
CA ARG A 359 14.56 -13.28 12.49
C ARG A 359 14.18 -14.51 13.32
N ASP A 360 15.21 -15.30 13.65
CA ASP A 360 15.17 -16.38 14.63
C ASP A 360 13.91 -17.28 14.52
N PRO A 361 13.57 -17.80 13.33
CA PRO A 361 12.29 -18.49 13.09
C PRO A 361 12.13 -19.81 13.86
N ASP A 362 13.22 -20.33 14.43
CA ASP A 362 13.29 -21.52 15.28
C ASP A 362 13.33 -21.23 16.78
N ASP A 363 13.34 -19.95 17.18
CA ASP A 363 13.25 -19.56 18.59
C ASP A 363 11.91 -20.02 19.19
N PRO A 364 11.91 -20.71 20.35
CA PRO A 364 10.69 -21.20 20.98
C PRO A 364 9.62 -20.13 21.25
N ASP A 365 10.03 -18.92 21.66
CA ASP A 365 9.09 -17.83 21.95
C ASP A 365 8.45 -17.31 20.64
N ILE A 366 9.19 -17.32 19.54
CA ILE A 366 8.70 -16.93 18.21
C ILE A 366 7.73 -17.99 17.65
N LEU A 367 8.00 -19.27 17.90
CA LEU A 367 7.12 -20.38 17.53
C LEU A 367 5.81 -20.37 18.32
N ASP A 368 5.87 -20.11 19.63
CA ASP A 368 4.68 -19.92 20.46
C ASP A 368 3.88 -18.68 20.02
N GLY A 369 4.56 -17.57 19.71
CA GLY A 369 3.94 -16.38 19.14
C GLY A 369 3.25 -16.67 17.80
N LYS A 370 3.86 -17.48 16.93
CA LYS A 370 3.23 -17.95 15.69
C LYS A 370 1.96 -18.72 15.99
N ARG A 371 1.97 -19.67 16.93
CA ARG A 371 0.75 -20.41 17.30
C ARG A 371 -0.34 -19.47 17.80
N ILE A 372 -0.02 -18.55 18.73
CA ILE A 372 -0.99 -17.57 19.26
C ILE A 372 -1.59 -16.70 18.15
N PHE A 373 -0.78 -16.28 17.17
CA PHE A 373 -1.24 -15.49 16.03
C PHE A 373 -2.34 -16.22 15.23
N PHE A 374 -2.18 -17.52 15.02
CA PHE A 374 -3.17 -18.35 14.33
C PHE A 374 -4.38 -18.63 15.22
N ASP A 375 -4.16 -19.03 16.48
CA ASP A 375 -5.23 -19.35 17.44
C ASP A 375 -6.14 -18.14 17.74
N SER A 376 -5.62 -16.91 17.58
CA SER A 376 -6.35 -15.66 17.84
C SER A 376 -7.09 -15.13 16.60
N GLY A 377 -7.05 -15.82 15.46
CA GLY A 377 -7.67 -15.39 14.21
C GLY A 377 -6.92 -14.27 13.48
N CYS A 378 -5.70 -13.90 13.90
CA CYS A 378 -4.95 -12.84 13.20
C CYS A 378 -4.63 -13.23 11.75
N ALA A 379 -4.42 -14.52 11.52
CA ALA A 379 -4.11 -15.08 10.20
C ALA A 379 -5.30 -15.05 9.22
N ASP A 380 -6.52 -14.74 9.67
CA ASP A 380 -7.72 -14.71 8.83
C ASP A 380 -7.71 -13.50 7.88
N CYS A 381 -7.26 -12.32 8.33
CA CYS A 381 -6.93 -11.18 7.44
C CYS A 381 -5.45 -11.19 7.01
N HIS A 382 -4.54 -11.48 7.95
CA HIS A 382 -3.09 -11.45 7.69
C HIS A 382 -2.58 -12.77 7.13
N VAL A 383 -3.11 -13.15 5.96
CA VAL A 383 -2.78 -14.40 5.25
C VAL A 383 -1.26 -14.57 5.14
N PRO A 384 -0.67 -15.60 5.77
CA PRO A 384 0.78 -15.68 5.96
C PRO A 384 1.57 -15.73 4.66
N LYS A 385 1.10 -16.50 3.67
CA LYS A 385 1.93 -16.94 2.55
C LYS A 385 1.20 -17.02 1.22
N PHE A 386 1.91 -16.67 0.16
CA PHE A 386 1.48 -16.79 -1.23
C PHE A 386 2.58 -17.40 -2.09
N VAL A 387 2.21 -17.95 -3.23
CA VAL A 387 3.16 -18.22 -4.33
C VAL A 387 2.95 -17.16 -5.40
N THR A 388 3.99 -16.46 -5.84
CA THR A 388 3.82 -15.48 -6.92
C THR A 388 3.57 -16.15 -8.27
N ARG A 389 3.01 -15.42 -9.23
CA ARG A 389 2.81 -15.92 -10.60
C ARG A 389 4.14 -16.11 -11.33
N ARG A 390 4.14 -16.95 -12.37
CA ARG A 390 5.26 -17.01 -13.31
C ARG A 390 5.28 -15.76 -14.16
N THR A 391 6.43 -15.07 -14.18
CA THR A 391 6.58 -13.77 -14.84
C THR A 391 7.89 -13.77 -15.64
N ALA A 392 7.81 -13.78 -16.97
CA ALA A 392 8.98 -13.92 -17.84
C ALA A 392 9.83 -12.64 -17.92
N ASP A 393 9.18 -11.47 -17.86
CA ASP A 393 9.82 -10.14 -17.90
C ASP A 393 10.42 -9.72 -16.55
N ARG A 394 10.08 -10.44 -15.47
CA ARG A 394 10.55 -10.20 -14.09
C ARG A 394 10.90 -11.53 -13.41
N PRO A 395 11.93 -12.23 -13.88
CA PRO A 395 12.31 -13.53 -13.35
C PRO A 395 12.63 -13.49 -11.85
N GLU A 396 13.10 -12.35 -11.33
CA GLU A 396 13.38 -12.16 -9.91
C GLU A 396 12.14 -12.23 -8.99
N HIS A 397 10.94 -12.02 -9.53
CA HIS A 397 9.68 -12.13 -8.80
C HIS A 397 8.89 -13.41 -9.15
N SER A 398 9.40 -14.23 -10.06
CA SER A 398 8.67 -15.32 -10.70
C SER A 398 8.60 -16.56 -9.80
N PHE A 399 7.39 -17.04 -9.54
CA PHE A 399 7.10 -18.31 -8.84
C PHE A 399 7.87 -18.49 -7.52
N GLN A 400 7.73 -17.49 -6.64
CA GLN A 400 8.35 -17.42 -5.32
C GLN A 400 7.33 -17.77 -4.24
N LEU A 401 7.68 -18.67 -3.31
CA LEU A 401 7.00 -18.74 -2.02
C LEU A 401 7.41 -17.53 -1.19
N ILE A 402 6.43 -16.73 -0.76
CA ILE A 402 6.63 -15.49 -0.03
C ILE A 402 5.76 -15.46 1.23
N TRP A 403 6.16 -14.67 2.23
CA TRP A 403 5.51 -14.60 3.55
C TRP A 403 5.08 -13.17 3.92
N PRO A 404 4.09 -12.57 3.22
CA PRO A 404 3.75 -11.17 3.41
C PRO A 404 2.82 -10.89 4.59
N TYR A 405 2.08 -11.87 5.10
CA TYR A 405 1.07 -11.70 6.17
C TYR A 405 0.04 -10.61 5.83
N THR A 406 -0.67 -10.79 4.72
CA THR A 406 -1.72 -9.90 4.21
C THR A 406 -2.53 -10.57 3.12
N ASP A 407 -3.84 -10.43 3.15
CA ASP A 407 -4.73 -10.80 2.03
C ASP A 407 -4.85 -9.70 0.95
N LEU A 408 -4.35 -8.48 1.21
CA LEU A 408 -4.52 -7.28 0.38
C LEU A 408 -5.98 -6.81 0.20
N LEU A 409 -6.92 -7.36 0.96
CA LEU A 409 -8.34 -7.00 0.94
C LEU A 409 -8.62 -5.83 1.89
N LEU A 410 -9.79 -5.22 1.73
CA LEU A 410 -10.32 -4.20 2.62
C LEU A 410 -11.14 -4.84 3.74
N HIS A 411 -10.93 -4.37 4.96
CA HIS A 411 -11.63 -4.81 6.16
C HIS A 411 -12.20 -3.61 6.93
N ASP A 412 -13.42 -3.76 7.45
CA ASP A 412 -14.06 -2.76 8.29
C ASP A 412 -13.43 -2.74 9.68
N MET A 413 -12.63 -1.72 9.98
CA MET A 413 -11.96 -1.57 11.28
C MET A 413 -12.78 -0.78 12.31
N GLY A 414 -14.06 -0.54 12.03
CA GLY A 414 -14.99 0.15 12.94
C GLY A 414 -14.96 1.68 12.84
N GLU A 415 -15.95 2.28 13.49
CA GLU A 415 -16.20 3.73 13.47
C GLU A 415 -15.04 4.55 14.04
N GLU A 416 -14.39 4.05 15.09
CA GLU A 416 -13.31 4.78 15.77
C GLU A 416 -12.02 4.88 14.94
N LEU A 417 -11.88 4.04 13.91
CA LEU A 417 -10.78 4.04 12.95
C LEU A 417 -11.22 4.53 11.57
N ALA A 418 -12.43 5.05 11.42
CA ALA A 418 -12.93 5.53 10.15
C ALA A 418 -12.28 6.86 9.73
N ASP A 419 -12.10 7.05 8.42
CA ASP A 419 -11.95 8.38 7.85
C ASP A 419 -13.23 9.22 8.13
N THR A 420 -13.12 10.55 8.15
CA THR A 420 -14.31 11.41 8.30
C THR A 420 -15.03 11.60 6.97
N GLY A 421 -16.19 12.27 6.98
CA GLY A 421 -16.97 12.56 5.77
C GLY A 421 -17.91 11.42 5.36
N ALA A 422 -18.40 11.49 4.13
CA ALA A 422 -19.49 10.64 3.62
C ALA A 422 -19.03 9.48 2.70
N ASP A 423 -17.72 9.22 2.59
CA ASP A 423 -17.19 8.11 1.77
C ASP A 423 -17.71 6.76 2.30
N PRO A 424 -18.35 5.91 1.47
CA PRO A 424 -18.82 4.59 1.89
C PRO A 424 -17.68 3.66 2.34
N LEU A 425 -16.45 3.86 1.87
CA LEU A 425 -15.28 3.08 2.27
C LEU A 425 -14.51 3.70 3.44
N ARG A 426 -15.10 4.67 4.17
CA ARG A 426 -14.39 5.38 5.26
C ARG A 426 -13.88 4.46 6.36
N ARG A 427 -14.60 3.37 6.67
CA ARG A 427 -14.24 2.37 7.69
C ARG A 427 -13.31 1.26 7.19
N GLU A 428 -13.13 1.17 5.87
CA GLU A 428 -12.50 0.05 5.20
C GLU A 428 -10.98 0.26 5.10
N TRP A 429 -10.18 -0.72 5.48
CA TRP A 429 -8.72 -0.61 5.50
C TRP A 429 -8.08 -1.81 4.84
N ARG A 430 -7.11 -1.56 3.95
CA ARG A 430 -6.34 -2.65 3.38
C ARG A 430 -5.48 -3.29 4.46
N THR A 431 -5.52 -4.61 4.59
CA THR A 431 -4.61 -5.36 5.46
C THR A 431 -3.16 -5.06 5.09
N PRO A 432 -2.36 -4.40 5.96
CA PRO A 432 -0.96 -4.12 5.65
C PRO A 432 -0.13 -5.40 5.74
N PRO A 433 0.85 -5.62 4.85
CA PRO A 433 1.84 -6.68 5.02
C PRO A 433 2.61 -6.52 6.33
N LEU A 434 2.82 -7.62 7.07
CA LEU A 434 3.53 -7.61 8.35
C LEU A 434 5.01 -8.05 8.25
N TRP A 435 5.50 -8.32 7.04
CA TRP A 435 6.92 -8.59 6.83
C TRP A 435 7.81 -7.34 6.99
N GLY A 436 9.10 -7.54 7.26
CA GLY A 436 10.06 -6.48 7.61
C GLY A 436 10.19 -6.26 9.11
#